data_AF-A0A1G7D9J5-F1
#
_entry.id   AF-A0A1G7D9J5-F1
#
_cell.length_a   1.000
_cell.length_b   1.000
_cell.length_c   1.000
_cell.angle_alpha   90.00
_cell.angle_beta   90.00
_cell.angle_gamma   90.00
#
_symmetry.space_group_name_H-M   'P 1'
#
loop_
_entity.id
_entity.type
_entity.pdbx_description
1 polymer ?
#
loop_
_entity_poly.entity_id
_entity_poly.type
_entity_poly.pdbx_seq_one_letter_code
_entity_poly.pdbx_strand_id
1 'polypeptide(L)' 'NQGADYSSILVGIQVPAAEDAGFRRFLATLGYPHWEETQNPAYRLFLQ' A
#
# COMPACT_ATOMS: atom_id res chain seq x y z
N ASN A 1 8.68 -19.94 21.49
CA ASN A 1 8.03 -18.69 21.04
C ASN A 1 7.82 -18.71 19.53
N GLN A 2 6.67 -19.19 19.07
CA GLN A 2 6.19 -18.97 17.69
C GLN A 2 5.41 -17.65 17.66
N GLY A 3 6.12 -16.54 17.80
CA GLY A 3 5.55 -15.19 17.78
C GLY A 3 6.10 -14.46 16.57
N ALA A 4 5.44 -14.60 15.43
CA ALA A 4 5.72 -13.81 14.23
C ALA A 4 4.38 -13.38 13.64
N ASP A 5 3.62 -12.60 14.40
CA ASP A 5 2.54 -11.79 13.84
C ASP A 5 3.18 -10.70 12.96
N TYR A 6 3.54 -11.08 11.73
CA TYR A 6 3.74 -10.13 10.66
C TYR A 6 2.36 -9.55 10.31
N SER A 7 1.96 -8.52 11.04
CA SER A 7 0.73 -7.78 10.76
C SER A 7 0.93 -6.89 9.53
N SER A 8 0.74 -7.48 8.35
CA SER A 8 0.63 -6.72 7.10
C SER A 8 -0.80 -6.21 6.98
N ILE A 9 -1.02 -4.90 7.18
CA ILE A 9 -2.31 -4.27 6.95
C ILE A 9 -2.40 -3.89 5.48
N LEU A 10 -3.39 -4.45 4.77
CA LEU A 10 -3.73 -4.04 3.41
C LEU A 10 -4.76 -2.90 3.48
N VAL A 11 -4.45 -1.76 2.87
CA VAL A 11 -5.37 -0.62 2.74
C VAL A 11 -5.43 -0.19 1.28
N GLY A 12 -6.64 -0.08 0.73
CA GLY A 12 -6.87 0.53 -0.57
C GLY A 12 -7.14 2.03 -0.40
N ILE A 13 -6.35 2.89 -1.06
CA ILE A 13 -6.53 4.34 -1.06
C ILE A 13 -6.62 4.81 -2.50
N GLN A 14 -7.70 5.49 -2.87
CA GLN A 14 -7.79 6.17 -4.16
C GLN A 14 -7.14 7.55 -4.06
N VAL A 15 -6.05 7.73 -4.80
CA VAL A 15 -5.30 9.00 -4.84
C VAL A 15 -5.50 9.62 -6.22
N PRO A 16 -5.95 10.89 -6.32
CA PRO A 16 -5.98 11.60 -7.59
C PRO A 16 -4.59 11.67 -8.22
N ALA A 17 -4.49 11.57 -9.55
CA ALA A 17 -3.20 11.52 -10.24
C ALA A 17 -2.27 12.72 -9.93
N ALA A 18 -2.85 13.89 -9.65
CA ALA A 18 -2.11 15.09 -9.28
C ALA A 18 -1.44 15.01 -7.88
N GLU A 19 -1.93 14.12 -7.01
CA GLU A 19 -1.49 13.99 -5.61
C GLU A 19 -0.57 12.77 -5.38
N ASP A 20 -0.37 11.93 -6.40
CA ASP A 20 0.45 10.72 -6.35
C ASP A 20 1.86 10.98 -5.81
N ALA A 21 2.51 12.05 -6.27
CA ALA A 21 3.85 12.41 -5.81
C ALA A 21 3.90 12.78 -4.32
N GLY A 22 2.87 13.48 -3.82
CA GLY A 22 2.75 13.82 -2.39
C GLY A 22 2.48 12.59 -1.53
N PHE A 23 1.62 11.69 -2.03
CA PHE A 23 1.27 10.46 -1.37
C PHE A 23 2.45 9.48 -1.26
N ARG A 24 3.23 9.29 -2.34
CA ARG A 24 4.49 8.52 -2.30
C ARG A 24 5.45 9.06 -1.24
N ARG A 25 5.54 10.39 -1.12
CA ARG A 25 6.41 11.06 -0.15
C ARG A 25 5.95 10.80 1.28
N PHE A 26 4.64 10.80 1.53
CA PHE A 26 4.05 10.39 2.81
C PHE A 26 4.31 8.92 3.14
N LEU A 27 4.14 7.99 2.17
CA LEU A 27 4.46 6.57 2.41
C LEU A 27 5.93 6.36 2.79
N ALA A 28 6.83 7.14 2.20
CA ALA A 28 8.25 7.10 2.55
C ALA A 28 8.53 7.59 3.98
N THR A 29 7.67 8.41 4.60
CA THR A 29 7.85 8.85 6.00
C THR A 29 7.39 7.82 7.02
N LEU A 30 6.57 6.84 6.63
CA LEU A 30 6.04 5.82 7.54
C LEU A 30 7.14 4.84 8.02
N GLY A 31 8.27 4.75 7.30
CA GLY A 31 9.40 3.90 7.67
C GLY A 31 9.14 2.39 7.59
N TYR A 32 7.96 1.99 7.11
CA TYR A 32 7.61 0.59 6.85
C TYR A 32 7.91 0.20 5.41
N PRO A 33 8.36 -1.04 5.17
CA PRO A 33 8.45 -1.58 3.83
C PRO A 33 7.05 -1.59 3.20
N HIS A 34 6.91 -0.92 2.06
CA HIS A 34 5.69 -0.87 1.28
C HIS A 34 6.03 -1.17 -0.18
N TRP A 35 5.06 -1.74 -0.91
CA TRP A 35 5.21 -2.10 -2.33
C TRP A 35 4.07 -1.49 -3.12
N GLU A 36 4.37 -0.90 -4.28
CA GLU A 36 3.35 -0.39 -5.20
C GLU A 36 2.74 -1.56 -5.99
N GLU A 37 1.47 -1.88 -5.70
CA GLU A 37 0.72 -2.96 -6.35
C GLU A 37 -0.36 -2.44 -7.32
N THR A 38 -0.35 -1.15 -7.66
CA THR A 38 -1.37 -0.48 -8.49
C THR A 38 -1.57 -1.13 -9.87
N GLN A 39 -0.52 -1.70 -10.46
CA GLN A 39 -0.59 -2.38 -11.76
C GLN A 39 -0.90 -3.88 -11.64
N ASN A 40 -0.93 -4.46 -10.44
CA ASN A 40 -1.08 -5.89 -10.27
C ASN A 40 -2.49 -6.36 -10.67
N PRO A 41 -2.60 -7.26 -11.66
CA PRO A 41 -3.89 -7.73 -12.15
C PRO A 41 -4.68 -8.52 -11.10
N ALA A 42 -4.03 -9.12 -10.09
CA ALA A 42 -4.69 -9.88 -9.04
C ALA A 42 -5.46 -8.98 -8.05
N TYR A 43 -4.96 -7.78 -7.74
CA TYR A 43 -5.59 -6.87 -6.77
C TYR A 43 -6.82 -6.15 -7.33
N ARG A 44 -6.93 -6.02 -8.66
CA ARG A 44 -8.14 -5.48 -9.33
C ARG A 44 -9.38 -6.37 -9.16
N LEU A 45 -9.22 -7.63 -8.77
CA LEU A 45 -10.34 -8.55 -8.52
C LEU A 45 -10.93 -8.41 -7.10
N PHE A 46 -10.22 -7.80 -6.16
CA PHE A 46 -10.61 -7.76 -4.74
C PHE A 46 -11.05 -6.38 -4.22
N LEU A 47 -10.95 -5.32 -5.03
CA LEU A 47 -11.42 -3.98 -4.70
C LEU A 47 -12.58 -3.61 -5.63
N GLN A 48 -13.79 -4.08 -5.29
CA GLN A 48 -15.05 -3.54 -5.82
C GLN A 48 -15.54 -2.39 -4.93
#